data_AF-A0A935DNX8-F1
#
_entry.id   AF-A0A935DNX8-F1
#
_cell.length_a   1.000
_cell.length_b   1.000
_cell.length_c   1.000
_cell.angle_alpha   90.00
_cell.angle_beta   90.00
_cell.angle_gamma   90.00
#
_symmetry.space_group_name_H-M   'P 1'
#
loop_
_entity.id
_entity.type
_entity.pdbx_description
1 polymer ?
#
loop_
_entity_poly.entity_id
_entity_poly.type
_entity_poly.pdbx_seq_one_letter_code
_entity_poly.pdbx_strand_id
1 'polypeptide(L)'
;MSGELRVGHELVTDANRASYRDRFAVVFSEPYLFDRLLGLSGPEFEQAANRYLKLLQIDHKVTVQAGKFSTTDLSQGQRKRLALVVAYLEDRPIYIFDEWAADQDPDYKRVFYSELLPDLKARGKAVVVVTHDDRYFHLGDRVLVLEDGRARPHAVAAPAIAVQT
;
A
#
# COMPACT_ATOMS: atom_id res chain seq x y z
N MET A 1 -14.62 8.04 23.74
CA MET A 1 -14.85 6.65 23.31
C MET A 1 -13.74 5.79 23.90
N SER A 2 -14.09 4.66 24.51
CA SER A 2 -13.13 3.63 24.94
C SER A 2 -13.28 2.40 24.04
N GLY A 3 -12.21 1.65 23.88
CA GLY A 3 -12.17 0.43 23.08
C GLY A 3 -10.84 -0.27 23.26
N GLU A 4 -10.75 -1.50 22.77
CA GLU A 4 -9.51 -2.28 22.76
C GLU A 4 -9.12 -2.62 21.32
N LEU A 5 -7.81 -2.69 21.07
CA LEU A 5 -7.25 -3.13 19.80
C LEU A 5 -6.58 -4.48 20.03
N ARG A 6 -6.90 -5.47 19.20
CA ARG A 6 -6.32 -6.81 19.27
C ARG A 6 -5.72 -7.23 17.95
N VAL A 7 -4.70 -8.08 18.00
CA VAL A 7 -4.18 -8.77 16.83
C VAL A 7 -4.17 -10.26 17.08
N GLY A 8 -5.00 -10.99 16.33
CA GLY A 8 -5.37 -12.35 16.73
C GLY A 8 -6.02 -12.30 18.11
N HIS A 9 -5.40 -12.95 19.10
CA HIS A 9 -5.89 -12.99 20.47
C HIS A 9 -5.19 -12.02 21.42
N GLU A 10 -4.11 -11.36 20.97
CA GLU A 10 -3.27 -10.51 21.81
C GLU A 10 -3.81 -9.07 21.87
N LEU A 11 -3.90 -8.50 23.07
CA LEU A 11 -4.26 -7.11 23.30
C LEU A 11 -3.07 -6.18 22.97
N VAL A 12 -3.31 -5.13 22.19
CA VAL A 12 -2.32 -4.09 21.95
C VAL A 12 -2.33 -3.11 23.13
N THR A 13 -1.18 -3.03 23.79
CA THR A 13 -0.89 -2.17 24.94
C THR A 13 0.28 -1.25 24.60
N ASP A 14 0.61 -0.30 25.47
CA ASP A 14 1.78 0.56 25.25
C ASP A 14 3.10 -0.22 25.22
N ALA A 15 3.18 -1.35 25.92
CA ALA A 15 4.36 -2.20 25.99
C ALA A 15 4.66 -2.93 24.67
N ASN A 16 3.63 -3.38 23.93
CA ASN A 16 3.80 -4.11 22.66
C ASN A 16 3.48 -3.28 21.40
N ARG A 17 3.09 -2.01 21.57
CA ARG A 17 2.69 -1.11 20.47
C ARG A 17 3.76 -0.97 19.38
N ALA A 18 5.04 -0.94 19.75
CA ALA A 18 6.14 -0.82 18.78
C ALA A 18 6.22 -2.06 17.88
N SER A 19 6.27 -3.26 18.47
CA SER A 19 6.27 -4.52 17.73
C SER A 19 5.01 -4.69 16.89
N TYR A 20 3.85 -4.23 17.38
CA TYR A 20 2.63 -4.18 16.59
C TYR A 20 2.78 -3.30 15.34
N ARG A 21 3.33 -2.09 15.48
CA ARG A 21 3.56 -1.15 14.37
C ARG A 21 4.52 -1.69 13.32
N ASP A 22 5.52 -2.47 13.72
CA ASP A 22 6.48 -3.11 12.80
C ASP A 22 5.82 -4.12 11.85
N ARG A 23 4.53 -4.44 12.02
CA ARG A 23 3.78 -5.32 11.12
C ARG A 23 3.15 -4.59 9.94
N PHE A 24 3.23 -3.26 9.90
CA PHE A 24 2.55 -2.43 8.91
C PHE A 24 3.54 -1.79 7.95
N ALA A 25 3.23 -1.88 6.66
CA ALA A 25 3.74 -0.98 5.64
C ALA A 25 2.60 -0.01 5.29
N VAL A 26 2.82 1.30 5.47
CA VAL A 26 1.77 2.31 5.28
C VAL A 26 2.21 3.32 4.23
N VAL A 27 1.37 3.52 3.22
CA VAL A 27 1.53 4.63 2.27
C VAL A 27 0.47 5.66 2.56
N PHE A 28 0.89 6.77 3.16
CA PHE A 28 0.02 7.90 3.51
C PHE A 28 -0.39 8.71 2.27
N SER A 29 -1.50 9.43 2.39
CA SER A 29 -1.95 10.42 1.40
C SER A 29 -0.89 11.49 1.13
N GLU A 30 -0.12 11.88 2.15
CA GLU A 30 1.09 12.70 2.00
C GLU A 30 2.30 11.95 2.56
N PRO A 31 3.04 11.21 1.72
CA PRO A 31 4.16 10.42 2.20
C PRO A 31 5.39 11.30 2.45
N TYR A 32 6.06 11.06 3.58
CA TYR A 32 7.41 11.54 3.81
C TYR A 32 8.42 10.51 3.29
N LEU A 33 9.37 10.95 2.47
CA LEU A 33 10.40 10.09 1.87
C LEU A 33 11.77 10.46 2.43
N PHE A 34 12.43 9.48 3.03
CA PHE A 34 13.85 9.59 3.34
C PHE A 34 14.67 9.35 2.08
N ASP A 35 15.80 10.04 1.95
CA ASP A 35 16.73 9.81 0.84
C ASP A 35 17.43 8.44 0.94
N ARG A 36 17.56 7.91 2.16
CA ARG A 36 18.10 6.59 2.48
C ARG A 36 17.02 5.61 2.91
N LEU A 37 17.17 4.38 2.41
CA LEU A 37 16.39 3.22 2.79
C LEU A 37 16.99 2.59 4.07
N LEU A 38 16.38 2.87 5.22
CA LEU A 38 16.85 2.39 6.51
C LEU A 38 16.57 0.89 6.66
N GLY A 39 17.60 0.08 6.89
CA GLY A 39 17.47 -1.37 7.07
C GLY A 39 17.17 -2.16 5.80
N LEU A 40 17.16 -1.51 4.63
CA LEU A 40 16.91 -2.14 3.32
C LEU A 40 18.10 -1.85 2.40
N SER A 41 19.11 -2.70 2.45
CA SER A 41 20.36 -2.50 1.71
C SER A 41 20.93 -3.82 1.18
N GLY A 42 21.77 -3.71 0.15
CA GLY A 42 22.43 -4.85 -0.49
C GLY A 42 21.90 -5.15 -1.90
N PRO A 43 22.60 -5.99 -2.66
CA PRO A 43 22.35 -6.17 -4.10
C PRO A 43 20.95 -6.68 -4.43
N GLU A 44 20.42 -7.60 -3.62
CA GLU A 44 19.07 -8.15 -3.83
C GLU A 44 17.98 -7.09 -3.62
N PHE A 45 18.12 -6.25 -2.59
CA PHE A 45 17.22 -5.12 -2.34
C PHE A 45 17.28 -4.10 -3.46
N GLU A 46 18.49 -3.75 -3.93
CA GLU A 46 18.65 -2.82 -5.04
C GLU A 46 18.03 -3.35 -6.34
N GLN A 47 18.20 -4.64 -6.62
CA GLN A 47 17.59 -5.27 -7.79
C GLN A 47 16.06 -5.28 -7.68
N ALA A 48 15.51 -5.64 -6.51
CA ALA A 48 14.08 -5.60 -6.25
C ALA A 48 13.52 -4.16 -6.36
N ALA A 49 14.22 -3.18 -5.78
CA ALA A 49 13.83 -1.77 -5.83
C ALA A 49 13.77 -1.27 -7.27
N ASN A 50 14.83 -1.49 -8.05
CA ASN A 50 14.87 -1.06 -9.45
C ASN A 50 13.83 -1.80 -10.32
N ARG A 51 13.45 -3.04 -9.99
CA ARG A 51 12.33 -3.74 -10.63
C ARG A 51 10.99 -3.05 -10.31
N TYR A 52 10.74 -2.68 -9.06
CA TYR A 52 9.52 -1.98 -8.68
C TYR A 52 9.46 -0.55 -9.23
N LEU A 53 10.59 0.16 -9.30
CA LEU A 53 10.68 1.47 -9.95
C LEU A 53 10.26 1.40 -11.43
N LYS A 54 10.66 0.34 -12.15
CA LYS A 54 10.23 0.07 -13.53
C LYS A 54 8.74 -0.25 -13.63
N LEU A 55 8.24 -1.13 -12.75
CA LEU A 55 6.81 -1.49 -12.71
C LEU A 55 5.92 -0.26 -12.50
N LEU A 56 6.36 0.67 -11.65
CA LEU A 56 5.65 1.92 -11.37
C LEU A 56 6.06 3.07 -12.32
N GLN A 57 6.85 2.78 -13.35
CA GLN A 57 7.31 3.70 -14.39
C GLN A 57 7.90 5.00 -13.82
N ILE A 58 8.72 4.89 -12.78
CA ILE A 58 9.43 6.01 -12.14
C ILE A 58 10.96 5.83 -12.23
N ASP A 59 11.44 4.75 -12.84
CA ASP A 59 12.85 4.45 -13.07
C ASP A 59 13.57 5.50 -13.95
N HIS A 60 12.83 6.26 -14.75
CA HIS A 60 13.35 7.40 -15.52
C HIS A 60 13.57 8.67 -14.67
N LYS A 61 13.12 8.70 -13.41
CA LYS A 61 13.31 9.81 -12.45
C LYS A 61 14.18 9.42 -11.27
N VAL A 62 14.00 8.21 -10.76
CA VAL A 62 14.62 7.74 -9.53
C VAL A 62 15.31 6.42 -9.79
N THR A 63 16.55 6.28 -9.33
CA THR A 63 17.26 5.01 -9.22
C THR A 63 17.62 4.75 -7.77
N VAL A 64 17.88 3.49 -7.43
CA VAL A 64 18.40 3.10 -6.12
C VAL A 64 19.81 2.54 -6.29
N GLN A 65 20.75 3.11 -5.53
CA GLN A 65 22.13 2.65 -5.45
C GLN A 65 22.66 2.83 -4.02
N ALA A 66 23.36 1.83 -3.48
CA ALA A 66 23.89 1.82 -2.13
C ALA A 66 22.83 2.17 -1.05
N GLY A 67 21.61 1.65 -1.21
CA GLY A 67 20.48 1.93 -0.31
C GLY A 67 20.00 3.39 -0.30
N LYS A 68 20.30 4.16 -1.34
CA LYS A 68 19.93 5.58 -1.47
C LYS A 68 19.15 5.83 -2.75
N PHE A 69 18.12 6.67 -2.68
CA PHE A 69 17.45 7.24 -3.86
C PHE A 69 18.30 8.32 -4.52
N SER A 70 18.31 8.37 -5.85
CA SER A 70 18.97 9.44 -6.60
C SER A 70 18.34 10.83 -6.36
N THR A 71 17.04 10.88 -6.10
CA THR A 71 16.30 12.10 -5.75
C THR A 71 15.02 11.79 -4.99
N THR A 72 14.58 12.71 -4.14
CA THR A 72 13.24 12.75 -3.53
C THR A 72 12.43 13.99 -3.97
N ASP A 73 13.02 14.85 -4.81
CA ASP A 73 12.34 16.00 -5.41
C ASP A 73 11.49 15.52 -6.60
N LEU A 74 10.22 15.26 -6.31
CA LEU A 74 9.29 14.52 -7.16
C LEU A 74 7.90 15.14 -7.04
N SER A 75 7.08 15.00 -8.09
CA SER A 75 5.66 15.36 -8.00
C SER A 75 4.95 14.52 -6.94
N GLN A 76 3.79 14.97 -6.45
CA GLN A 76 3.03 14.23 -5.44
C GLN A 76 2.71 12.78 -5.87
N GLY A 77 2.22 12.57 -7.09
CA GLY A 77 1.96 11.24 -7.62
C GLY A 77 3.22 10.37 -7.74
N GLN A 78 4.37 10.97 -8.08
CA GLN A 78 5.67 10.29 -8.11
C GLN A 78 6.17 9.93 -6.70
N ARG A 79 6.00 10.81 -5.72
CA ARG A 79 6.33 10.53 -4.30
C ARG A 79 5.48 9.39 -3.77
N LYS A 80 4.18 9.35 -4.07
CA LYS A 80 3.29 8.22 -3.73
C LYS A 80 3.76 6.92 -4.38
N ARG A 81 4.19 6.94 -5.64
CA ARG A 81 4.77 5.77 -6.30
C ARG A 81 6.07 5.32 -5.63
N LEU A 82 6.95 6.24 -5.27
CA LEU A 82 8.19 5.89 -4.56
C LEU A 82 7.90 5.31 -3.17
N ALA A 83 6.94 5.87 -2.43
CA ALA A 83 6.51 5.35 -1.14
C ALA A 83 5.92 3.94 -1.26
N LEU A 84 5.21 3.64 -2.36
CA LEU A 84 4.74 2.30 -2.66
C LEU A 84 5.89 1.31 -2.89
N VAL A 85 6.96 1.72 -3.58
CA VAL A 85 8.18 0.90 -3.71
C VAL A 85 8.75 0.57 -2.33
N VAL A 86 8.88 1.56 -1.44
CA VAL A 86 9.38 1.35 -0.08
C VAL A 86 8.52 0.34 0.66
N ALA A 87 7.19 0.52 0.66
CA ALA A 87 6.26 -0.40 1.30
C ALA A 87 6.42 -1.85 0.80
N TYR A 88 6.61 -2.03 -0.51
CA TYR A 88 6.84 -3.35 -1.11
C TYR A 88 8.18 -3.97 -0.72
N LEU A 89 9.22 -3.16 -0.54
CA LEU A 89 10.53 -3.61 -0.09
C LEU A 89 10.54 -3.99 1.39
N GLU A 90 9.74 -3.32 2.22
CA GLU A 90 9.58 -3.68 3.63
C GLU A 90 8.89 -5.05 3.82
N ASP A 91 8.16 -5.53 2.81
CA ASP A 91 7.47 -6.83 2.76
C ASP A 91 6.66 -7.19 4.03
N ARG A 92 6.07 -6.18 4.68
CA ARG A 92 5.32 -6.37 5.93
C ARG A 92 4.07 -7.24 5.72
N PRO A 93 3.52 -7.88 6.76
CA PRO A 93 2.31 -8.70 6.61
C PRO A 93 1.03 -7.89 6.40
N ILE A 94 1.02 -6.60 6.77
CA ILE A 94 -0.16 -5.72 6.67
C ILE A 94 0.20 -4.46 5.89
N TYR A 95 -0.59 -4.14 4.86
CA TYR A 95 -0.46 -2.93 4.04
C TYR A 95 -1.65 -2.00 4.25
N ILE A 96 -1.38 -0.70 4.39
CA ILE A 96 -2.39 0.35 4.41
C ILE A 96 -2.08 1.37 3.33
N PHE A 97 -3.03 1.60 2.44
CA PHE A 97 -2.94 2.61 1.38
C PHE A 97 -3.97 3.70 1.64
N ASP A 98 -3.51 4.87 2.06
CA ASP A 98 -4.36 6.03 2.37
C ASP A 98 -4.47 6.96 1.16
N GLU A 99 -5.61 6.90 0.48
CA GLU A 99 -5.91 7.69 -0.74
C GLU A 99 -4.80 7.65 -1.79
N TRP A 100 -4.08 6.53 -1.88
CA TRP A 100 -2.90 6.42 -2.73
C TRP A 100 -3.23 6.68 -4.20
N ALA A 101 -4.36 6.14 -4.65
CA ALA A 101 -4.79 6.22 -6.04
C ALA A 101 -5.19 7.64 -6.45
N ALA A 102 -5.60 8.53 -5.53
CA ALA A 102 -6.24 9.81 -5.87
C ALA A 102 -5.45 10.65 -6.88
N ASP A 103 -4.13 10.76 -6.68
CA ASP A 103 -3.21 11.60 -7.49
C ASP A 103 -2.54 10.85 -8.64
N GLN A 104 -3.08 9.68 -9.01
CA GLN A 104 -2.54 8.84 -10.06
C GLN A 104 -3.35 8.98 -11.34
N ASP A 105 -2.65 8.94 -12.47
CA ASP A 105 -3.29 8.86 -13.79
C ASP A 105 -4.07 7.54 -13.95
N PRO A 106 -5.08 7.47 -14.84
CA PRO A 106 -5.94 6.30 -15.01
C PRO A 106 -5.19 4.98 -15.20
N ASP A 107 -4.07 5.00 -15.93
CA ASP A 107 -3.25 3.80 -16.17
C ASP A 107 -2.63 3.26 -14.88
N TYR A 108 -2.12 4.13 -14.01
CA TYR A 108 -1.53 3.72 -12.74
C TYR A 108 -2.59 3.30 -11.72
N LYS A 109 -3.76 3.95 -11.73
CA LYS A 109 -4.91 3.47 -10.95
C LYS A 109 -5.27 2.05 -11.36
N ARG A 110 -5.36 1.77 -12.66
CA ARG A 110 -5.61 0.42 -13.17
C ARG A 110 -4.56 -0.57 -12.67
N VAL A 111 -3.27 -0.30 -12.88
CA VAL A 111 -2.18 -1.18 -12.40
C VAL A 111 -2.27 -1.43 -10.90
N PHE A 112 -2.52 -0.40 -10.09
CA PHE A 112 -2.68 -0.55 -8.66
C PHE A 112 -3.82 -1.49 -8.28
N TYR A 113 -5.02 -1.26 -8.82
CA TYR A 113 -6.19 -2.05 -8.47
C TYR A 113 -6.21 -3.45 -9.09
N SER A 114 -5.73 -3.63 -10.33
CA SER A 114 -5.83 -4.89 -11.06
C SER A 114 -4.59 -5.79 -10.98
N GLU A 115 -3.44 -5.25 -10.58
CA GLU A 115 -2.18 -6.02 -10.56
C GLU A 115 -1.55 -6.01 -9.16
N LEU A 116 -1.38 -4.83 -8.56
CA LEU A 116 -0.68 -4.70 -7.28
C LEU A 116 -1.48 -5.21 -6.08
N LEU A 117 -2.75 -4.81 -5.94
CA LEU A 117 -3.60 -5.33 -4.85
C LEU A 117 -3.80 -6.85 -4.94
N PRO A 118 -4.07 -7.44 -6.13
CA PRO A 118 -4.12 -8.90 -6.27
C PRO A 118 -2.80 -9.61 -5.95
N ASP A 119 -1.64 -9.06 -6.33
CA ASP A 119 -0.33 -9.63 -5.96
C ASP A 119 -0.16 -9.72 -4.44
N LEU A 120 -0.43 -8.63 -3.72
CA LEU A 120 -0.34 -8.60 -2.26
C LEU A 120 -1.27 -9.64 -1.62
N LYS A 121 -2.50 -9.74 -2.12
CA LYS A 121 -3.46 -10.74 -1.66
C LYS A 121 -2.98 -12.18 -1.95
N ALA A 122 -2.47 -12.45 -3.14
CA ALA A 122 -1.92 -13.76 -3.52
C ALA A 122 -0.73 -14.16 -2.65
N ARG A 123 0.06 -13.19 -2.19
CA ARG A 123 1.16 -13.35 -1.22
C ARG A 123 0.70 -13.49 0.23
N GLY A 124 -0.61 -13.57 0.48
CA GLY A 124 -1.20 -13.74 1.82
C GLY A 124 -1.13 -12.50 2.70
N LYS A 125 -0.93 -11.31 2.12
CA LYS A 125 -0.87 -10.06 2.88
C LYS A 125 -2.27 -9.56 3.21
N ALA A 126 -2.43 -8.95 4.39
CA ALA A 126 -3.64 -8.20 4.72
C ALA A 126 -3.53 -6.79 4.12
N VAL A 127 -4.54 -6.34 3.39
CA VAL A 127 -4.48 -5.05 2.69
C VAL A 127 -5.71 -4.21 3.05
N VAL A 128 -5.47 -2.96 3.44
CA VAL A 128 -6.51 -1.95 3.68
C VAL A 128 -6.28 -0.81 2.70
N VAL A 129 -7.32 -0.46 1.94
CA VAL A 129 -7.30 0.67 1.00
C VAL A 129 -8.34 1.67 1.45
N VAL A 130 -7.92 2.91 1.71
CA VAL A 130 -8.80 4.06 1.91
C VAL A 130 -8.92 4.77 0.57
N THR A 131 -10.15 4.87 0.06
CA THR A 131 -10.41 5.47 -1.24
C THR A 131 -11.86 5.97 -1.32
N HIS A 132 -12.07 7.05 -2.06
CA HIS A 132 -13.39 7.53 -2.46
C HIS A 132 -13.78 7.05 -3.88
N ASP A 133 -12.93 6.25 -4.53
CA ASP A 133 -13.12 5.74 -5.89
C ASP A 133 -14.03 4.50 -5.91
N ASP A 134 -15.33 4.74 -5.89
CA ASP A 134 -16.39 3.71 -5.81
C ASP A 134 -16.35 2.67 -6.93
N ARG A 135 -15.82 3.05 -8.11
CA ARG A 135 -15.63 2.19 -9.28
C ARG A 135 -14.86 0.91 -8.94
N TYR A 136 -14.00 0.93 -7.92
CA TYR A 136 -13.17 -0.20 -7.52
C TYR A 136 -13.65 -0.94 -6.28
N PHE A 137 -14.77 -0.54 -5.66
CA PHE A 137 -15.29 -1.21 -4.45
C PHE A 137 -15.58 -2.69 -4.66
N HIS A 138 -15.98 -3.08 -5.86
CA HIS A 138 -16.23 -4.47 -6.24
C HIS A 138 -15.00 -5.39 -6.19
N LEU A 139 -13.79 -4.83 -6.14
CA LEU A 139 -12.54 -5.61 -6.01
C LEU A 139 -12.21 -5.98 -4.57
N GLY A 140 -12.80 -5.29 -3.58
CA GLY A 140 -12.56 -5.56 -2.17
C GLY A 140 -13.28 -6.81 -1.70
N ASP A 141 -12.60 -7.65 -0.91
CA ASP A 141 -13.25 -8.76 -0.19
C ASP A 141 -14.34 -8.25 0.77
N ARG A 142 -14.13 -7.05 1.31
CA ARG A 142 -15.02 -6.35 2.22
C ARG A 142 -14.92 -4.85 1.96
N VAL A 143 -16.06 -4.17 2.00
CA VAL A 143 -16.12 -2.70 1.93
C VAL A 143 -16.77 -2.19 3.20
N LEU A 144 -16.12 -1.22 3.83
CA LEU A 144 -16.61 -0.51 5.00
C LEU A 144 -16.75 0.96 4.65
N VAL A 145 -17.91 1.53 4.94
CA VAL A 145 -18.14 2.98 4.84
C VAL A 145 -18.03 3.57 6.24
N LEU A 146 -17.21 4.61 6.38
CA LEU A 146 -17.02 5.33 7.64
C LEU A 146 -17.84 6.63 7.58
N GLU A 147 -18.88 6.73 8.41
CA GLU A 147 -19.77 7.88 8.50
C GLU A 147 -19.90 8.31 9.96
N ASP A 148 -19.68 9.60 10.24
CA ASP A 148 -19.76 10.17 11.60
C ASP A 148 -18.97 9.37 12.65
N GLY A 149 -17.78 8.91 12.28
CA GLY A 149 -16.91 8.09 13.14
C GLY A 149 -17.38 6.66 13.37
N ARG A 150 -18.37 6.17 12.60
CA ARG A 150 -18.89 4.79 12.68
C ARG A 150 -18.68 4.05 11.37
N ALA A 151 -18.07 2.87 11.45
CA ALA A 151 -17.90 2.00 10.30
C ALA A 151 -19.14 1.11 10.10
N ARG A 152 -19.65 1.04 8.87
CA ARG A 152 -20.77 0.20 8.47
C ARG A 152 -20.37 -0.69 7.29
N PRO A 153 -20.77 -1.97 7.24
CA PRO A 153 -20.61 -2.79 6.05
C PRO A 153 -21.33 -2.17 4.85
N HIS A 154 -20.68 -2.14 3.70
CA HIS A 154 -21.28 -1.80 2.42
C HIS A 154 -21.40 -3.07 1.58
N ALA A 155 -22.54 -3.25 0.93
CA ALA A 155 -22.74 -4.40 0.05
C ALA A 155 -21.75 -4.35 -1.12
N VAL A 156 -20.96 -5.39 -1.30
CA VAL A 156 -20.10 -5.54 -2.47
C VAL A 156 -20.93 -6.24 -3.54
N ALA A 157 -21.08 -5.63 -4.71
CA ALA A 157 -21.68 -6.33 -5.84
C ALA A 157 -20.83 -7.57 -6.14
N ALA A 158 -21.46 -8.75 -6.24
CA ALA A 158 -20.75 -9.96 -6.59
C ALA A 158 -20.02 -9.74 -7.93
N PRO A 159 -18.76 -10.19 -8.09
CA PRO A 159 -18.07 -10.08 -9.35
C PRO A 159 -18.93 -10.73 -10.43
N ALA A 160 -19.16 -10.02 -11.54
CA ALA A 160 -19.81 -10.59 -12.70
C ALA A 160 -18.94 -11.75 -13.20
N ILE A 161 -19.31 -12.98 -12.87
CA ILE A 161 -18.65 -14.16 -13.40
C ILE A 161 -18.97 -14.17 -14.89
N ALA A 162 -18.01 -13.74 -15.71
CA ALA A 162 -18.07 -13.97 -17.15
C ALA A 162 -17.91 -15.48 -17.36
N VAL A 163 -19.04 -16.19 -17.44
CA VAL A 163 -19.08 -17.56 -17.94
C VAL A 163 -18.73 -17.49 -19.42
N GLN A 164 -17.47 -17.75 -19.76
CA GLN A 164 -17.09 -18.07 -21.14
C GLN A 164 -17.49 -19.53 -21.39
N THR A 165 -18.59 -19.71 -22.11
CA THR A 165 -18.91 -20.94 -22.86
C THR A 165 -18.03 -21.08 -24.08
#